data_AF-A0A2V1CZS6-F1
#
_entry.id   AF-A0A2V1CZS6-F1
#
_cell.length_a   1.000
_cell.length_b   1.000
_cell.length_c   1.000
_cell.angle_alpha   90.00
_cell.angle_beta   90.00
_cell.angle_gamma   90.00
#
_symmetry.space_group_name_H-M   'P 1'
#
loop_
_entity.id
_entity.type
_entity.pdbx_description
1 polymer ?
#
loop_
_entity_poly.entity_id
_entity_poly.type
_entity_poly.pdbx_seq_one_letter_code
_entity_poly.pdbx_strand_id
1 'polypeptide(L)'
;MASLASTYRNQGRWPEAEALMDNLASTYRNQGRWPEAEALLVQVVETRKTKLGPDHPDSLTSMNNLAFTWKSLGRDAEAIELMKECVRLRRYVLGTTHPHYTSALGVLSRWGMEAAGVSSLALDT
;
A
#
# COMPACT_ATOMS: atom_id res chain seq x y z
N MET A 1 2.08 15.67 -16.25
CA MET A 1 1.61 15.01 -15.01
C MET A 1 2.63 15.11 -13.87
N ALA A 2 3.88 14.66 -14.03
CA ALA A 2 4.90 14.75 -12.97
C ALA A 2 5.19 16.18 -12.45
N SER A 3 5.20 17.19 -13.34
CA SER A 3 5.39 18.60 -12.93
C SER A 3 4.23 19.21 -12.16
N LEU A 4 3.02 18.66 -12.27
CA LEU A 4 1.84 19.16 -11.55
C LEU A 4 1.83 18.63 -10.10
N ALA A 5 2.16 17.35 -9.90
CA ALA A 5 2.28 16.78 -8.57
C ALA A 5 3.37 17.48 -7.74
N SER A 6 4.52 17.81 -8.34
CA SER A 6 5.61 18.53 -7.67
C SER A 6 5.30 20.02 -7.41
N THR A 7 4.51 20.66 -8.26
CA THR A 7 4.07 22.05 -8.01
C THR A 7 3.00 22.12 -6.93
N TYR A 8 2.03 21.21 -6.90
CA TYR A 8 1.06 21.13 -5.80
C TYR A 8 1.72 20.79 -4.45
N ARG A 9 2.76 19.95 -4.48
CA ARG A 9 3.65 19.68 -3.34
C ARG A 9 4.23 20.97 -2.74
N ASN A 10 4.76 21.84 -3.59
CA ASN A 10 5.37 23.10 -3.16
C ASN A 10 4.35 24.17 -2.74
N GLN A 11 3.08 24.06 -3.17
CA GLN A 11 2.03 25.03 -2.87
C GLN A 11 1.21 24.72 -1.61
N GLY A 12 1.56 23.68 -0.83
CA GLY A 12 0.76 23.34 0.35
C GLY A 12 -0.54 22.60 0.04
N ARG A 13 -0.79 22.27 -1.24
CA ARG A 13 -2.01 21.67 -1.77
C ARG A 13 -1.92 20.14 -1.79
N TRP A 14 -1.60 19.59 -0.62
CA TRP A 14 -1.24 18.19 -0.42
C TRP A 14 -2.35 17.18 -0.70
N PRO A 15 -3.63 17.41 -0.31
CA PRO A 15 -4.70 16.43 -0.59
C PRO A 15 -4.87 16.17 -2.10
N GLU A 16 -4.71 17.22 -2.91
CA GLU A 16 -4.89 17.15 -4.36
C GLU A 16 -3.66 16.54 -5.06
N ALA A 17 -2.46 16.86 -4.57
CA ALA A 17 -1.22 16.25 -5.05
C ALA A 17 -1.21 14.73 -4.79
N GLU A 18 -1.72 14.31 -3.64
CA GLU A 18 -1.73 12.91 -3.22
C GLU A 18 -2.74 12.07 -3.99
N ALA A 19 -3.97 12.57 -4.20
CA ALA A 19 -4.93 11.91 -5.08
C ALA A 19 -4.38 11.75 -6.51
N LEU A 20 -3.59 12.73 -6.98
CA LEU A 20 -2.92 12.65 -8.27
C LEU A 20 -1.82 11.58 -8.29
N MET A 21 -1.08 11.42 -7.20
CA MET A 21 -0.04 10.39 -7.06
C MET A 21 -0.64 8.98 -7.01
N ASP A 22 -1.76 8.78 -6.31
CA ASP A 22 -2.49 7.51 -6.28
C ASP A 22 -3.02 7.15 -7.69
N ASN A 23 -3.59 8.12 -8.42
CA ASN A 23 -4.02 7.94 -9.81
C ASN A 23 -2.85 7.63 -10.76
N LEU A 24 -1.71 8.28 -10.56
CA LEU A 24 -0.51 8.06 -11.36
C LEU A 24 0.08 6.67 -11.09
N ALA A 25 0.13 6.24 -9.84
CA ALA A 25 0.53 4.88 -9.48
C ALA A 25 -0.40 3.85 -10.13
N SER A 26 -1.71 4.05 -10.10
CA SER A 26 -2.66 3.17 -10.81
C SER A 26 -2.42 3.15 -12.32
N THR A 27 -2.10 4.31 -12.91
CA THR A 27 -1.78 4.40 -14.34
C THR A 27 -0.51 3.63 -14.68
N TYR A 28 0.53 3.75 -13.87
CA TYR A 28 1.77 3.00 -14.06
C TYR A 28 1.58 1.49 -13.87
N ARG A 29 0.78 1.07 -12.89
CA ARG A 29 0.38 -0.35 -12.75
C ARG A 29 -0.30 -0.88 -14.02
N ASN A 30 -1.23 -0.11 -14.59
CA ASN A 30 -1.91 -0.48 -15.84
C ASN A 30 -0.96 -0.54 -17.04
N GLN A 31 0.14 0.20 -17.02
CA GLN A 31 1.19 0.19 -18.04
C GLN A 31 2.27 -0.88 -17.79
N GLY A 32 2.18 -1.66 -16.71
CA GLY A 32 3.22 -2.62 -16.31
C GLY A 32 4.49 -1.97 -15.73
N ARG A 33 4.45 -0.67 -15.45
CA ARG A 33 5.56 0.13 -14.89
C ARG A 33 5.55 0.09 -13.37
N TRP A 34 5.67 -1.12 -12.84
CA TRP A 34 5.59 -1.40 -11.40
C TRP A 34 6.68 -0.69 -10.57
N PRO A 35 7.95 -0.59 -11.01
CA PRO A 35 8.99 0.11 -10.24
C PRO A 35 8.71 1.61 -10.07
N GLU A 36 8.18 2.28 -11.09
CA GLU A 36 7.82 3.70 -11.00
C GLU A 36 6.59 3.94 -10.12
N ALA A 37 5.63 3.01 -10.14
CA ALA A 37 4.49 3.02 -9.21
C ALA A 37 4.95 2.85 -7.76
N GLU A 38 5.90 1.94 -7.52
CA GLU A 38 6.49 1.72 -6.20
C GLU A 38 7.17 2.99 -5.67
N ALA A 39 8.08 3.58 -6.44
CA ALA A 39 8.82 4.76 -6.02
C ALA A 39 7.90 5.92 -5.61
N LEU A 40 6.79 6.10 -6.33
CA LEU A 40 5.77 7.07 -5.98
C LEU A 40 5.03 6.71 -4.69
N LEU A 41 4.55 5.47 -4.57
CA LEU A 41 3.78 5.02 -3.40
C LEU A 41 4.63 5.05 -2.11
N VAL A 42 5.92 4.71 -2.18
CA VAL A 42 6.84 4.82 -1.04
C VAL A 42 6.94 6.27 -0.56
N GLN A 43 7.11 7.23 -1.49
CA GLN A 43 7.15 8.65 -1.11
C GLN A 43 5.83 9.11 -0.49
N VAL A 44 4.69 8.65 -1.00
CA VAL A 44 3.37 9.01 -0.45
C VAL A 44 3.20 8.44 0.96
N VAL A 45 3.54 7.16 1.17
CA VAL A 45 3.44 6.51 2.49
C VAL A 45 4.28 7.24 3.53
N GLU A 46 5.55 7.52 3.24
CA GLU A 46 6.45 8.20 4.19
C GLU A 46 6.00 9.64 4.47
N THR A 47 5.52 10.36 3.44
CA THR A 47 4.98 11.71 3.61
C THR A 47 3.72 11.70 4.48
N ARG A 48 2.76 10.79 4.22
CA ARG A 48 1.51 10.68 4.97
C ARG A 48 1.76 10.24 6.42
N LYS A 49 2.66 9.27 6.65
CA LYS A 49 3.09 8.87 8.00
C LYS A 49 3.66 10.04 8.80
N THR A 50 4.46 10.90 8.15
CA THR A 50 5.08 12.06 8.81
C THR A 50 4.07 13.17 9.11
N LYS A 51 3.10 13.41 8.23
CA LYS A 51 2.17 14.55 8.35
C LYS A 51 0.88 14.25 9.08
N LEU A 52 0.26 13.13 8.76
CA LEU A 52 -1.07 12.74 9.25
C LEU A 52 -0.96 11.72 10.39
N GLY A 53 0.20 11.09 10.53
CA GLY A 53 0.40 9.95 11.41
C GLY A 53 0.21 8.62 10.67
N PRO A 54 0.81 7.53 11.19
CA PRO A 54 0.68 6.19 10.61
C PRO A 54 -0.73 5.60 10.74
N ASP A 55 -1.53 6.13 11.66
CA ASP A 55 -2.88 5.73 12.02
C ASP A 55 -3.97 6.40 11.15
N HIS A 56 -3.62 7.43 10.38
CA HIS A 56 -4.58 8.11 9.52
C HIS A 56 -5.13 7.18 8.40
N PRO A 57 -6.45 7.21 8.09
CA PRO A 57 -7.06 6.39 7.05
C PRO A 57 -6.37 6.50 5.68
N ASP A 58 -5.90 7.69 5.30
CA ASP A 58 -5.18 7.91 4.05
C ASP A 58 -3.79 7.27 4.04
N SER A 59 -3.06 7.33 5.17
CA SER A 59 -1.77 6.63 5.34
C SER A 59 -1.97 5.12 5.18
N LEU A 60 -3.00 4.58 5.83
CA LEU A 60 -3.35 3.16 5.77
C LEU A 60 -3.82 2.71 4.39
N THR A 61 -4.42 3.61 3.61
CA THR A 61 -4.82 3.35 2.23
C THR A 61 -3.59 3.29 1.31
N SER A 62 -2.63 4.22 1.46
CA SER A 62 -1.38 4.16 0.70
C SER A 62 -0.53 2.93 1.03
N MET A 63 -0.43 2.56 2.32
CA MET A 63 0.29 1.34 2.72
C MET A 63 -0.30 0.09 2.07
N ASN A 64 -1.63 0.02 1.98
CA ASN A 64 -2.32 -1.06 1.30
C ASN A 64 -1.96 -1.10 -0.20
N ASN A 65 -2.00 0.04 -0.89
CA ASN A 65 -1.64 0.14 -2.30
C ASN A 65 -0.17 -0.24 -2.56
N LEU A 66 0.75 0.17 -1.68
CA LEU A 66 2.16 -0.21 -1.75
C LEU A 66 2.34 -1.72 -1.58
N ALA A 67 1.67 -2.33 -0.60
CA ALA A 67 1.72 -3.78 -0.38
C ALA A 67 1.24 -4.57 -1.62
N PHE A 68 0.16 -4.13 -2.26
CA PHE A 68 -0.30 -4.75 -3.52
C PHE A 68 0.71 -4.60 -4.65
N THR A 69 1.40 -3.47 -4.72
CA THR A 69 2.44 -3.23 -5.73
C THR A 69 3.64 -4.15 -5.51
N TRP A 70 4.07 -4.33 -4.25
CA TRP A 70 5.12 -5.29 -3.89
C TRP A 70 4.73 -6.74 -4.18
N LYS A 71 3.48 -7.13 -3.93
CA LYS A 71 2.95 -8.45 -4.33
C LYS A 71 3.06 -8.66 -5.84
N SER A 72 2.72 -7.66 -6.65
CA SER A 72 2.86 -7.70 -8.11
C SER A 72 4.32 -7.75 -8.59
N LEU A 73 5.25 -7.23 -7.80
CA LEU A 73 6.70 -7.28 -8.05
C LEU A 73 7.34 -8.60 -7.58
N GLY A 74 6.58 -9.51 -6.97
CA GLY A 74 7.09 -10.77 -6.40
C GLY A 74 7.76 -10.63 -5.02
N ARG A 75 7.65 -9.46 -4.38
CA ARG A 75 8.18 -9.18 -3.03
C ARG A 75 7.13 -9.50 -1.97
N ASP A 76 6.73 -10.77 -1.94
CA ASP A 76 5.62 -11.24 -1.13
C ASP A 76 5.85 -11.07 0.38
N ALA A 77 7.07 -11.36 0.84
CA ALA A 77 7.42 -11.22 2.26
C ALA A 77 7.26 -9.78 2.76
N GLU A 78 7.74 -8.81 1.99
CA GLU A 78 7.68 -7.39 2.34
C GLU A 78 6.24 -6.85 2.24
N ALA A 79 5.49 -7.30 1.22
CA ALA A 79 4.06 -6.99 1.08
C ALA A 79 3.26 -7.49 2.29
N ILE A 80 3.53 -8.70 2.77
CA ILE A 80 2.86 -9.29 3.93
C ILE A 80 3.20 -8.52 5.20
N GLU A 81 4.47 -8.19 5.44
CA GLU A 81 4.86 -7.41 6.63
C GLU A 81 4.21 -6.03 6.66
N LEU A 82 4.18 -5.31 5.53
CA LEU A 82 3.50 -4.01 5.45
C LEU A 82 1.99 -4.15 5.67
N MET A 83 1.37 -5.20 5.14
CA MET A 83 -0.05 -5.47 5.34
C MET A 83 -0.36 -5.82 6.80
N LYS A 84 0.49 -6.59 7.48
CA LYS A 84 0.35 -6.87 8.93
C LYS A 84 0.32 -5.58 9.73
N GLU A 85 1.22 -4.65 9.43
CA GLU A 85 1.24 -3.36 10.10
C GLU A 85 -0.03 -2.54 9.82
N CYS A 86 -0.48 -2.51 8.56
CA CYS A 86 -1.73 -1.85 8.19
C CYS A 86 -2.95 -2.42 8.94
N VAL A 87 -3.06 -3.75 9.05
CA VAL A 87 -4.14 -4.42 9.80
C VAL A 87 -4.07 -4.09 11.30
N ARG A 88 -2.87 -4.08 11.88
CA ARG A 88 -2.64 -3.74 13.29
C ARG A 88 -3.11 -2.32 13.60
N LEU A 89 -2.75 -1.35 12.75
CA LEU A 89 -3.14 0.04 12.90
C LEU A 89 -4.65 0.24 12.66
N ARG A 90 -5.22 -0.38 11.62
CA ARG A 90 -6.68 -0.35 11.37
C ARG A 90 -7.49 -0.91 12.55
N ARG A 91 -7.00 -1.98 13.18
CA ARG A 91 -7.62 -2.53 14.39
C ARG A 91 -7.63 -1.52 15.54
N TYR A 92 -6.54 -0.78 15.72
CA TYR A 92 -6.41 0.22 16.79
C TYR A 92 -7.32 1.44 16.56
N VAL A 93 -7.37 1.93 15.32
CA VAL A 93 -8.08 3.17 14.97
C VAL A 93 -9.58 2.95 14.76
N LEU A 94 -9.94 1.91 14.03
CA LEU A 94 -11.31 1.68 13.55
C LEU A 94 -12.05 0.60 14.34
N GLY A 95 -11.33 -0.22 15.12
CA GLY A 95 -11.86 -1.40 15.78
C GLY A 95 -12.00 -2.61 14.84
N THR A 96 -12.44 -3.74 15.40
CA THR A 96 -12.50 -5.04 14.71
C THR A 96 -13.74 -5.24 13.84
N THR A 97 -14.72 -4.33 13.90
CA THR A 97 -15.98 -4.41 13.15
C THR A 97 -15.95 -3.60 11.85
N HIS A 98 -14.94 -2.77 11.64
CA HIS A 98 -14.90 -1.87 10.49
C HIS A 98 -14.62 -2.61 9.17
N PRO A 99 -15.36 -2.32 8.07
CA PRO A 99 -15.18 -2.96 6.76
C PRO A 99 -13.73 -2.92 6.23
N HIS A 100 -13.02 -1.81 6.45
CA HIS A 100 -11.60 -1.69 6.06
C HIS A 100 -10.65 -2.57 6.87
N TYR A 101 -10.97 -2.89 8.13
CA TYR A 101 -10.20 -3.84 8.93
C TYR A 101 -10.45 -5.27 8.46
N THR A 102 -11.73 -5.67 8.33
CA THR A 102 -12.10 -7.02 7.90
C THR A 102 -11.59 -7.33 6.50
N SER A 103 -11.67 -6.35 5.58
CA SER A 103 -11.10 -6.48 4.23
C SER A 103 -9.59 -6.68 4.24
N ALA A 104 -8.86 -5.85 5.02
CA ALA A 104 -7.40 -5.96 5.10
C ALA A 104 -6.96 -7.28 5.76
N LEU A 105 -7.68 -7.72 6.80
CA LEU A 105 -7.44 -9.00 7.44
C LEU A 105 -7.68 -10.16 6.47
N GLY A 106 -8.76 -10.11 5.69
CA GLY A 106 -9.05 -11.14 4.68
C GLY A 106 -7.98 -11.21 3.58
N VAL A 107 -7.43 -10.06 3.16
CA VAL A 107 -6.29 -10.00 2.22
C VAL A 107 -5.05 -10.62 2.85
N LEU A 108 -4.72 -10.24 4.09
CA LEU A 108 -3.56 -10.76 4.81
C LEU A 108 -3.65 -12.29 5.03
N SER A 109 -4.82 -12.79 5.43
CA SER A 109 -5.05 -14.24 5.60
C SER A 109 -4.88 -14.99 4.28
N ARG A 110 -5.38 -14.44 3.17
CA ARG A 110 -5.21 -15.04 1.83
C ARG A 110 -3.74 -15.11 1.44
N TRP A 111 -3.00 -14.02 1.58
CA TRP A 111 -1.57 -13.97 1.26
C TRP A 111 -0.74 -14.89 2.18
N GLY A 112 -1.11 -15.01 3.45
CA GLY A 112 -0.46 -15.95 4.38
C GLY A 112 -0.67 -17.40 3.97
N MET A 113 -1.89 -17.76 3.54
CA MET A 113 -2.20 -19.11 3.02
C MET A 113 -1.48 -19.40 1.71
N GLU A 114 -1.39 -18.42 0.80
CA GLU A 114 -0.61 -18.53 -0.45
C GLU A 114 0.88 -18.75 -0.14
N ALA A 115 1.48 -17.95 0.74
CA ALA A 115 2.88 -18.11 1.12
C ALA A 115 3.18 -19.47 1.79
N ALA A 116 2.25 -19.97 2.63
CA ALA A 116 2.36 -21.28 3.26
C ALA A 116 2.14 -22.44 2.26
N GLY A 117 1.20 -22.29 1.32
CA GLY A 117 0.92 -23.27 0.29
C GLY A 117 2.06 -23.40 -0.74
N VAL A 118 2.67 -22.29 -1.13
CA VAL A 118 3.84 -22.29 -2.04
C VAL A 118 5.07 -22.95 -1.37
N SER A 119 5.23 -22.82 -0.05
CA SER A 119 6.29 -23.55 0.66
C SER A 119 6.11 -25.08 0.62
N SER A 120 4.88 -25.59 0.50
CA SER A 120 4.62 -27.03 0.43
C SER A 120 4.93 -27.65 -0.94
N LEU A 121 4.84 -26.88 -2.03
CA LEU A 121 5.15 -27.34 -3.39
C LEU A 121 6.65 -27.34 -3.74
N ALA A 122 7.50 -26.71 -2.92
CA ALA A 122 8.94 -26.60 -3.17
C ALA A 122 9.76 -27.80 -2.66
N LEU A 123 9.12 -28.82 -2.06
CA LEU A 123 9.79 -30.00 -1.50
C LEU A 123 9.55 -31.30 -2.28
N ASP A 124 8.77 -31.28 -3.36
CA ASP A 124 8.45 -32.46 -4.20
C ASP A 124 8.96 -32.30 -5.66
N THR A 125 10.27 -32.05 -5.83
CA THR A 125 11.02 -32.28 -7.09
C THR A 125 12.45 -32.66 -6.79
#